data_AF-A0A382JEX8-F1
#
_entry.id   AF-A0A382JEX8-F1
#
_cell.length_a   1.000
_cell.length_b   1.000
_cell.length_c   1.000
_cell.angle_alpha   90.00
_cell.angle_beta   90.00
_cell.angle_gamma   90.00
#
_symmetry.space_group_name_H-M   'P 1'
#
loop_
_entity.id
_entity.type
_entity.pdbx_description
1 polymer ?
#
loop_
_entity_poly.entity_id
_entity_poly.type
_entity_poly.pdbx_seq_one_letter_code
_entity_poly.pdbx_strand_id
1 'polypeptide(L)'
;MTNCLNKTGSASLSEADLRSFGRSTGLRLKGKDPEKYGSIVRALEAGCSLRELARIFKISKNTAGAICLRELGQEGLKKATIRNLQRLVHESSSDLLDSIDDLSPMQKATVMGIAADKLDGMTEPRLETPSLQVNQIQLTANISDEAVSRLVETAINKSAKKTIDV
;
A
#
# COMPACT_ATOMS: atom_id res chain seq x y z
N MET A 1 24.25 -31.24 -11.64
CA MET A 1 24.58 -30.29 -10.57
C MET A 1 24.98 -28.99 -11.24
N THR A 2 24.02 -28.10 -11.49
CA THR A 2 24.29 -26.83 -12.18
C THR A 2 23.44 -25.73 -11.57
N ASN A 3 24.10 -24.60 -11.35
CA ASN A 3 23.64 -23.23 -11.55
C ASN A 3 23.52 -22.30 -10.34
N CYS A 4 24.09 -21.12 -10.59
CA CYS A 4 23.77 -19.80 -10.04
C CYS A 4 24.57 -19.30 -8.83
N LEU A 5 25.90 -19.44 -8.86
CA LEU A 5 26.80 -18.45 -8.26
C LEU A 5 27.30 -17.52 -9.37
N ASN A 6 26.49 -16.52 -9.73
CA ASN A 6 26.94 -15.31 -10.40
C ASN A 6 25.77 -14.34 -10.54
N LYS A 7 25.65 -13.41 -9.58
CA LYS A 7 25.01 -12.10 -9.77
C LYS A 7 25.27 -11.22 -8.53
N THR A 8 26.50 -10.79 -8.37
CA THR A 8 26.78 -9.52 -7.66
C THR A 8 27.35 -8.53 -8.66
N GLY A 9 26.59 -8.28 -9.72
CA GLY A 9 26.63 -6.95 -10.32
C GLY A 9 25.89 -6.05 -9.35
N SER A 10 26.64 -5.32 -8.52
CA SER A 10 26.07 -4.18 -7.78
C SER A 10 25.60 -3.18 -8.84
N ALA A 11 24.34 -3.30 -9.26
CA ALA A 11 23.71 -2.31 -10.10
C ALA A 11 23.91 -0.98 -9.37
N SER A 12 24.61 -0.04 -10.01
CA SER A 12 24.74 1.32 -9.53
C SER A 12 23.35 1.94 -9.58
N LEU A 13 22.55 1.68 -8.55
CA LEU A 13 21.22 2.24 -8.39
C LEU A 13 21.38 3.76 -8.37
N SER A 14 20.58 4.45 -9.17
CA SER A 14 20.63 5.90 -9.20
C SER A 14 20.32 6.46 -7.80
N GLU A 15 20.93 7.59 -7.42
CA GLU A 15 20.55 8.25 -6.17
C GLU A 15 19.04 8.51 -6.07
N ALA A 16 18.38 8.70 -7.21
CA ALA A 16 16.94 8.90 -7.30
C ALA A 16 16.16 7.67 -6.80
N ASP A 17 16.58 6.45 -7.16
CA ASP A 17 15.91 5.22 -6.71
C ASP A 17 16.02 5.01 -5.20
N LEU A 18 17.14 5.43 -4.61
CA LEU A 18 17.37 5.33 -3.16
C LEU A 18 16.59 6.41 -2.38
N ARG A 19 16.36 7.59 -2.97
CA ARG A 19 15.55 8.67 -2.37
C ARG A 19 14.10 8.26 -2.13
N SER A 20 13.58 7.27 -2.87
CA SER A 20 12.24 6.68 -2.67
C SER A 20 12.00 6.21 -1.23
N PHE A 21 13.05 5.82 -0.51
CA PHE A 21 12.99 5.32 0.86
C PHE A 21 13.55 6.32 1.88
N GLY A 22 13.61 7.61 1.52
CA GLY A 22 14.13 8.68 2.35
C GLY A 22 15.62 8.55 2.61
N ARG A 23 16.06 8.80 3.84
CA ARG A 23 17.49 8.74 4.24
C ARG A 23 18.01 7.32 4.51
N SER A 24 17.16 6.30 4.38
CA SER A 24 17.53 4.94 4.75
C SER A 24 18.21 4.22 3.59
N THR A 25 19.45 3.79 3.78
CA THR A 25 20.23 3.05 2.77
C THR A 25 20.41 1.55 3.09
N GLY A 26 19.99 1.11 4.28
CA GLY A 26 20.18 -0.26 4.78
C GLY A 26 21.61 -0.61 5.19
N LEU A 27 22.62 0.15 4.74
CA LEU A 27 24.05 -0.12 4.97
C LEU A 27 24.46 -0.07 6.44
N ARG A 28 23.86 0.82 7.23
CA ARG A 28 24.11 0.89 8.68
C ARG A 28 23.70 -0.40 9.38
N LEU A 29 22.65 -1.07 8.92
CA LEU A 29 22.24 -2.37 9.47
C LEU A 29 23.23 -3.46 9.05
N LYS A 30 23.68 -3.46 7.79
CA LYS A 30 24.70 -4.38 7.29
C LYS A 30 26.00 -4.33 8.09
N GLY A 31 26.44 -3.13 8.48
CA GLY A 31 27.65 -2.94 9.29
C GLY A 31 27.48 -3.24 10.78
N LYS A 32 26.29 -3.02 11.35
CA LYS A 32 26.03 -3.29 12.78
C LYS A 32 25.71 -4.76 13.08
N ASP A 33 24.96 -5.39 12.18
CA ASP A 33 24.43 -6.74 12.38
C ASP A 33 24.26 -7.42 11.01
N PRO A 34 25.35 -8.05 10.51
CA PRO A 34 25.35 -8.67 9.19
C PRO A 34 24.44 -9.90 9.13
N GLU A 35 24.25 -10.63 10.23
CA GLU A 35 23.39 -11.81 10.27
C GLU A 35 21.91 -11.43 10.13
N LYS A 36 21.49 -10.39 10.86
CA LYS A 36 20.13 -9.84 10.73
C LYS A 36 19.90 -9.31 9.32
N TYR A 37 20.89 -8.64 8.73
CA TYR A 37 20.82 -8.18 7.34
C TYR A 37 20.64 -9.36 6.37
N GLY A 38 21.48 -10.39 6.48
CA GLY A 38 21.37 -11.59 5.62
C GLY A 38 20.03 -12.33 5.78
N SER A 39 19.47 -12.34 7.00
CA SER A 39 18.16 -12.92 7.26
C SER A 39 17.02 -12.12 6.61
N ILE A 40 17.12 -10.79 6.57
CA ILE A 40 16.18 -9.94 5.84
C ILE A 40 16.25 -10.22 4.34
N VAL A 41 17.45 -10.34 3.76
CA VAL A 41 17.62 -10.62 2.33
C VAL A 41 17.01 -11.97 1.95
N ARG A 42 17.30 -13.04 2.73
CA ARG A 42 16.70 -14.37 2.49
C ARG A 42 15.18 -14.34 2.59
N ALA A 43 14.63 -13.61 3.56
CA ALA A 43 13.18 -13.47 3.70
C ALA A 43 12.56 -12.67 2.55
N LEU A 44 13.26 -11.66 2.00
CA LEU A 44 12.83 -10.96 0.79
C LEU A 44 12.83 -11.88 -0.44
N GLU A 45 13.85 -12.71 -0.62
CA GLU A 45 13.91 -13.70 -1.70
C GLU A 45 12.78 -14.74 -1.60
N ALA A 46 12.47 -15.18 -0.38
CA ALA A 46 11.33 -16.05 -0.08
C ALA A 46 9.97 -15.38 -0.34
N GLY A 47 9.93 -14.05 -0.51
CA GLY A 47 8.71 -13.31 -0.83
C GLY A 47 7.99 -12.68 0.34
N CYS A 48 8.63 -12.53 1.49
CA CYS A 48 8.05 -11.79 2.61
C CYS A 48 7.79 -10.33 2.21
N SER A 49 6.66 -9.79 2.68
CA SER A 49 6.31 -8.39 2.44
C SER A 49 7.22 -7.45 3.24
N LEU A 50 7.41 -6.23 2.74
CA LEU A 50 8.16 -5.19 3.45
C LEU A 50 7.58 -4.88 4.84
N ARG A 51 6.26 -5.04 4.99
CA ARG A 51 5.54 -4.80 6.25
C ARG A 51 5.82 -5.91 7.27
N GLU A 52 5.82 -7.17 6.85
CA GLU A 52 6.16 -8.31 7.71
C GLU A 52 7.61 -8.22 8.17
N LEU A 53 8.53 -7.89 7.27
CA LEU A 53 9.94 -7.71 7.60
C LEU A 53 10.16 -6.58 8.61
N ALA A 54 9.47 -5.45 8.42
CA ALA A 54 9.50 -4.35 9.38
C ALA A 54 9.04 -4.79 10.79
N ARG A 55 7.99 -5.62 10.85
CA ARG A 55 7.45 -6.16 12.11
C ARG A 55 8.37 -7.18 12.77
N ILE A 56 8.83 -8.19 12.01
CA ILE A 56 9.66 -9.30 12.51
C ILE A 56 11.02 -8.77 12.99
N PHE A 57 11.68 -7.97 12.16
CA PHE A 57 13.02 -7.49 12.45
C PHE A 57 13.05 -6.17 13.23
N LYS A 58 11.88 -5.61 13.59
CA LYS A 58 11.73 -4.32 14.27
C LYS A 58 12.53 -3.20 13.58
N ILE A 59 12.38 -3.10 12.26
CA ILE A 59 13.00 -2.06 11.43
C ILE A 59 11.93 -1.19 10.76
N SER A 60 12.31 0.01 10.31
CA SER A 60 11.38 0.82 9.53
C SER A 60 11.08 0.17 8.17
N LYS A 61 9.87 0.37 7.66
CA LYS A 61 9.48 -0.10 6.31
C LYS A 61 10.41 0.43 5.23
N ASN A 62 10.87 1.68 5.38
CA ASN A 62 11.82 2.31 4.47
C ASN A 62 13.18 1.61 4.48
N THR A 63 13.62 1.11 5.63
CA THR A 63 14.85 0.31 5.75
C THR A 63 14.71 -1.04 5.04
N ALA A 64 13.60 -1.74 5.22
CA ALA A 64 13.34 -2.97 4.47
C ALA A 64 13.28 -2.74 2.95
N GLY A 65 12.62 -1.64 2.52
CA GLY A 65 12.52 -1.26 1.12
C GLY A 65 13.87 -0.91 0.49
N ALA A 66 14.71 -0.16 1.20
CA ALA A 66 16.06 0.16 0.75
C ALA A 66 16.95 -1.08 0.60
N ILE A 67 16.82 -2.06 1.50
CA ILE A 67 17.55 -3.35 1.41
C ILE A 67 17.05 -4.15 0.20
N CYS A 68 15.73 -4.24 0.02
CA CYS A 68 15.12 -4.91 -1.13
C CYS A 68 15.61 -4.32 -2.46
N LEU A 69 15.55 -2.99 -2.60
CA LEU A 69 16.04 -2.32 -3.80
C LEU A 69 17.54 -2.59 -4.02
N ARG A 70 18.35 -2.55 -2.96
CA ARG A 70 19.81 -2.73 -3.04
C ARG A 70 20.23 -4.14 -3.44
N GLU A 71 19.62 -5.15 -2.85
CA GLU A 71 20.07 -6.55 -3.01
C GLU A 71 19.33 -7.26 -4.16
N LEU A 72 18.05 -6.91 -4.39
CA LEU A 72 17.21 -7.54 -5.41
C LEU A 72 16.94 -6.65 -6.63
N GLY A 73 17.30 -5.37 -6.57
CA GLY A 73 17.07 -4.41 -7.65
C GLY A 73 15.60 -4.00 -7.81
N GLN A 74 15.35 -3.14 -8.79
CA GLN A 74 13.98 -2.72 -9.18
C GLN A 74 13.09 -3.91 -9.55
N GLU A 75 13.65 -4.91 -10.25
CA GLU A 75 12.91 -6.13 -10.64
C GLU A 75 12.50 -6.97 -9.43
N GLY A 76 13.36 -7.07 -8.41
CA GLY A 76 13.02 -7.74 -7.16
C GLY A 76 11.89 -7.04 -6.42
N LEU A 77 11.96 -5.71 -6.34
CA LEU A 77 10.91 -4.89 -5.73
C LEU A 77 9.58 -5.03 -6.47
N LYS A 78 9.61 -5.02 -7.81
CA LYS A 78 8.44 -5.22 -8.65
C LYS A 78 7.80 -6.60 -8.41
N LYS A 79 8.60 -7.66 -8.39
CA LYS A 79 8.12 -9.03 -8.10
C LYS A 79 7.51 -9.14 -6.70
N ALA A 80 8.17 -8.57 -5.69
CA ALA A 80 7.64 -8.55 -4.32
C ALA A 80 6.31 -7.76 -4.24
N THR A 81 6.20 -6.66 -4.97
CA THR A 81 4.97 -5.84 -5.03
C THR A 81 3.84 -6.63 -5.70
N ILE A 82 4.11 -7.27 -6.84
CA ILE A 82 3.11 -8.10 -7.55
C ILE A 82 2.59 -9.22 -6.65
N ARG A 83 3.47 -9.95 -5.95
CA ARG A 83 3.03 -11.01 -5.01
C ARG A 83 2.15 -10.45 -3.88
N ASN A 84 2.52 -9.31 -3.31
CA ASN A 84 1.70 -8.68 -2.27
C ASN A 84 0.33 -8.26 -2.78
N LEU A 85 0.25 -7.73 -4.01
CA LEU A 85 -1.03 -7.40 -4.65
C LEU A 85 -1.86 -8.66 -4.91
N GLN A 86 -1.25 -9.73 -5.43
CA GLN A 86 -1.93 -11.00 -5.62
C GLN A 86 -2.48 -11.57 -4.31
N ARG A 87 -1.69 -11.51 -3.24
CA ARG A 87 -2.11 -11.96 -1.91
C ARG A 87 -3.27 -11.13 -1.38
N LEU A 88 -3.18 -9.81 -1.50
CA LEU A 88 -4.25 -8.89 -1.07
C LEU A 88 -5.54 -9.13 -1.87
N VAL A 89 -5.44 -9.31 -3.19
CA VAL A 89 -6.59 -9.65 -4.03
C VAL A 89 -7.22 -10.96 -3.58
N HIS A 90 -6.40 -11.98 -3.29
CA HIS A 90 -6.92 -13.27 -2.84
C HIS A 90 -7.62 -13.18 -1.47
N GLU A 91 -6.95 -12.58 -0.47
CA GLU A 91 -7.51 -12.35 0.87
C GLU A 91 -8.82 -11.54 0.77
N SER A 92 -8.78 -10.39 0.09
CA SER A 92 -9.96 -9.52 -0.07
C SER A 92 -11.07 -10.15 -0.91
N SER A 93 -10.76 -11.03 -1.87
CA SER A 93 -11.79 -11.75 -2.63
C SER A 93 -12.53 -12.76 -1.78
N SER A 94 -11.84 -13.44 -0.85
CA SER A 94 -12.47 -14.37 0.08
C SER A 94 -13.39 -13.62 1.04
N ASP A 95 -12.85 -12.57 1.69
CA ASP A 95 -13.61 -11.75 2.63
C ASP A 95 -14.86 -11.12 1.97
N LEU A 96 -14.74 -10.74 0.69
CA LEU A 96 -15.83 -10.17 -0.08
C LEU A 96 -16.90 -11.20 -0.45
N LEU A 97 -16.52 -12.44 -0.76
CA LEU A 97 -17.49 -13.52 -0.98
C LEU A 97 -18.25 -13.85 0.30
N ASP A 98 -17.54 -13.97 1.43
CA ASP A 98 -18.16 -14.20 2.74
C ASP A 98 -19.13 -13.06 3.09
N SER A 99 -18.72 -11.81 2.83
CA SER A 99 -19.58 -10.64 3.04
C SER A 99 -20.80 -10.61 2.13
N ILE A 100 -20.71 -11.11 0.90
CA ILE A 100 -21.86 -11.24 -0.03
C ILE A 100 -22.82 -12.31 0.47
N ASP A 101 -22.32 -13.38 1.10
CA ASP A 101 -23.16 -14.45 1.63
C ASP A 101 -24.05 -13.97 2.78
N ASP A 102 -23.55 -13.08 3.63
CA ASP A 102 -24.28 -12.46 4.73
C ASP A 102 -25.35 -11.44 4.32
N LEU A 103 -25.37 -11.00 3.05
CA LEU A 103 -26.38 -10.04 2.57
C LEU A 103 -27.77 -10.66 2.46
N SER A 104 -28.80 -9.89 2.79
CA SER A 104 -30.19 -10.27 2.50
C SER A 104 -30.44 -10.38 0.97
N PRO A 105 -31.43 -11.16 0.52
CA PRO A 105 -31.73 -11.31 -0.91
C PRO A 105 -31.94 -9.98 -1.65
N MET A 106 -32.56 -8.99 -1.00
CA MET A 106 -32.79 -7.65 -1.55
C MET A 106 -31.46 -6.89 -1.72
N GLN A 107 -30.56 -6.94 -0.74
CA GLN A 107 -29.25 -6.30 -0.81
C GLN A 107 -28.36 -6.95 -1.88
N LYS A 108 -28.41 -8.28 -2.03
CA LYS A 108 -27.70 -8.98 -3.12
C LYS A 108 -28.17 -8.50 -4.49
N ALA A 109 -29.48 -8.37 -4.69
CA ALA A 109 -30.04 -7.83 -5.93
C ALA A 109 -29.59 -6.40 -6.21
N THR A 110 -29.59 -5.52 -5.19
CA THR A 110 -29.10 -4.14 -5.32
C THR A 110 -27.61 -4.09 -5.68
N VAL A 111 -26.76 -4.85 -4.98
CA VAL A 111 -25.31 -4.89 -5.24
C VAL A 111 -25.03 -5.45 -6.63
N MET A 112 -25.74 -6.50 -7.05
CA MET A 112 -25.61 -7.08 -8.39
C MET A 112 -26.03 -6.08 -9.48
N GLY A 113 -27.11 -5.34 -9.28
CA GLY A 113 -27.54 -4.28 -10.19
C GLY A 113 -26.48 -3.18 -10.35
N ILE A 114 -25.90 -2.70 -9.25
CA ILE A 114 -24.82 -1.71 -9.27
C ILE A 114 -23.56 -2.28 -9.94
N ALA A 115 -23.23 -3.55 -9.70
CA ALA A 115 -22.06 -4.19 -10.31
C ALA A 115 -22.24 -4.35 -11.82
N ALA A 116 -23.43 -4.76 -12.27
CA ALA A 116 -23.76 -4.86 -13.70
C ALA A 116 -23.65 -3.48 -14.39
N ASP A 117 -24.22 -2.44 -13.80
CA ASP A 117 -24.15 -1.06 -14.31
C ASP A 117 -22.70 -0.57 -14.46
N LYS A 118 -21.85 -0.84 -13.47
CA LYS A 118 -20.42 -0.47 -13.52
C LYS A 118 -19.61 -1.27 -14.53
N LEU A 119 -19.93 -2.56 -14.73
CA LEU A 119 -19.26 -3.41 -15.71
C LEU A 119 -19.66 -3.02 -17.13
N ASP A 120 -20.93 -2.68 -17.34
CA ASP A 120 -21.43 -2.24 -18.65
C ASP A 120 -20.73 -0.96 -19.12
N GLY A 121 -20.48 -0.01 -18.21
CA GLY A 121 -19.70 1.20 -18.48
C GLY A 121 -18.19 0.98 -18.72
N MET A 122 -17.65 -0.23 -18.50
CA MET A 122 -16.26 -0.59 -18.84
C MET A 122 -16.12 -1.27 -20.20
N THR A 123 -17.21 -1.79 -20.76
CA THR A 123 -17.24 -2.44 -22.08
C THR A 123 -17.36 -1.46 -23.24
N GLU A 124 -17.75 -0.21 -22.99
CA GLU A 124 -17.63 0.84 -24.01
C GLU A 124 -16.17 1.30 -24.14
N PRO A 125 -15.56 1.20 -25.34
CA PRO A 125 -14.22 1.72 -25.55
C PRO A 125 -14.29 3.24 -25.41
N ARG A 126 -13.76 3.77 -24.30
CA ARG A 126 -13.40 5.18 -24.18
C ARG A 126 -12.35 5.49 -25.25
N LEU A 127 -12.82 5.91 -26.42
CA LEU A 127 -12.01 6.70 -27.34
C LEU A 127 -11.52 7.91 -26.55
N GLU A 128 -10.19 7.99 -26.45
CA GLU A 128 -9.39 9.10 -25.96
C GLU A 128 -9.23 9.22 -24.42
N THR A 129 -7.96 9.09 -24.02
CA THR A 129 -7.33 9.44 -22.74
C THR A 129 -8.18 10.22 -21.72
N PRO A 130 -8.39 9.70 -20.50
CA PRO A 130 -8.67 10.56 -19.38
C PRO A 130 -7.33 10.99 -18.78
N SER A 131 -6.95 12.24 -19.06
CA SER A 131 -6.21 13.03 -18.07
C SER A 131 -6.93 12.90 -16.73
N LEU A 132 -6.19 12.91 -15.61
CA LEU A 132 -6.72 12.86 -14.24
C LEU A 132 -7.86 13.88 -14.06
N GLN A 133 -9.09 13.47 -14.36
CA GLN A 133 -10.27 14.21 -14.00
C GLN A 133 -10.46 13.94 -12.52
N VAL A 134 -9.89 14.85 -11.73
CA VAL A 134 -10.29 15.12 -10.35
C VAL A 134 -11.81 15.00 -10.30
N ASN A 135 -12.31 14.02 -9.55
CA ASN A 135 -13.73 13.92 -9.21
C ASN A 135 -14.15 15.23 -8.52
N GLN A 136 -14.54 16.24 -9.29
CA GLN A 136 -15.31 17.37 -8.80
C GLN A 136 -16.73 16.84 -8.58
N ILE A 137 -16.91 16.16 -7.45
CA ILE A 137 -18.25 16.02 -6.88
C ILE A 137 -18.64 17.44 -6.49
N GLN A 138 -19.44 18.10 -7.32
CA GLN A 138 -20.14 19.33 -6.92
C GLN A 138 -21.14 18.94 -5.84
N LEU A 139 -20.67 18.89 -4.59
CA LEU A 139 -21.52 18.84 -3.41
C LEU A 139 -22.17 20.22 -3.28
N THR A 140 -23.31 20.43 -3.95
CA THR A 140 -24.26 21.49 -3.56
C THR A 140 -25.01 21.03 -2.31
N ALA A 141 -24.27 20.80 -1.24
CA ALA A 141 -24.86 20.71 0.07
C ALA A 141 -25.20 22.14 0.48
N ASN A 142 -26.50 22.46 0.53
CA ASN A 142 -27.00 23.62 1.28
C ASN A 142 -26.71 23.37 2.77
N ILE A 143 -25.46 23.55 3.16
CA ILE A 143 -25.04 23.50 4.56
C ILE A 143 -25.45 24.85 5.14
N SER A 144 -26.42 24.83 6.06
CA SER A 144 -26.79 26.01 6.86
C SER A 144 -25.58 26.50 7.65
N ASP A 145 -25.36 27.82 7.70
CA ASP A 145 -24.28 28.46 8.48
C ASP A 145 -24.27 28.03 9.96
N GLU A 146 -25.44 27.61 10.47
CA GLU A 146 -25.58 27.10 11.83
C GLU A 146 -24.94 25.72 12.02
N ALA A 147 -24.96 24.87 10.98
CA ALA A 147 -24.29 23.57 11.00
C ALA A 147 -22.76 23.72 10.92
N VAL A 148 -22.27 24.71 10.17
CA VAL A 148 -20.84 25.05 10.09
C VAL A 148 -20.35 25.58 11.45
N SER A 149 -21.13 26.45 12.09
CA SER A 149 -20.77 27.02 13.40
C SER A 149 -20.66 25.95 14.49
N ARG A 150 -21.59 24.99 14.54
CA ARG A 150 -21.52 23.86 15.48
C ARG A 150 -20.33 22.93 15.21
N LEU A 151 -19.94 22.76 13.95
CA LEU A 151 -18.77 21.97 13.57
C LEU A 151 -17.45 22.65 13.98
N VAL A 152 -17.39 23.98 13.88
CA VAL A 152 -16.25 24.78 14.34
C VAL A 152 -16.16 24.77 15.87
N GLU A 153 -17.27 24.97 16.58
CA GLU A 153 -17.29 24.91 18.06
C GLU A 153 -16.87 23.54 18.59
N THR A 154 -17.32 22.46 17.97
CA THR A 154 -16.92 21.10 18.36
C THR A 154 -15.45 20.80 18.03
N ALA A 155 -14.90 21.35 16.95
CA ALA A 155 -13.48 21.22 16.62
C ALA A 155 -12.58 21.99 17.61
N ILE A 156 -12.97 23.20 17.99
CA ILE A 156 -12.22 24.03 18.96
C ILE A 156 -12.26 23.41 20.36
N ASN A 157 -13.41 22.88 20.80
CA ASN A 157 -13.51 22.20 22.09
C ASN A 157 -12.73 20.87 22.15
N LYS A 158 -12.44 20.24 21.01
CA LYS A 158 -11.66 19.00 20.94
C LYS A 158 -10.15 19.24 21.00
N SER A 159 -9.66 20.40 20.53
CA SER A 159 -8.24 20.76 20.62
C SER A 159 -7.83 21.20 22.03
N ALA A 160 -8.77 21.69 22.85
CA ALA A 160 -8.50 22.10 24.23
C ALA A 160 -8.33 20.94 25.24
N LYS A 161 -8.70 19.70 24.89
CA LYS A 161 -8.72 18.56 25.83
C LYS A 161 -7.55 17.57 25.69
N LYS A 162 -6.48 17.93 24.98
CA LYS A 162 -5.31 17.06 24.79
C LYS A 162 -4.00 17.67 25.35
N THR A 163 -4.06 18.11 26.59
CA THR A 163 -2.90 18.15 27.50
C THR A 163 -3.24 17.26 28.68
N ILE A 164 -2.80 16.01 28.61
CA ILE A 164 -2.64 15.17 29.79
C ILE A 164 -1.18 14.74 29.77
N ASP A 165 -0.39 15.40 30.63
CA ASP A 165 0.84 14.86 31.18
C ASP A 165 0.49 13.59 31.97
N VAL A 166 0.97 12.43 31.54
CA VAL A 166 1.59 11.33 32.34
C VAL A 166 2.41 10.46 31.39
#